data_AF-A0A3N7J782-F1
#
_entry.id   AF-A0A3N7J782-F1
#
_cell.length_a   1.000
_cell.length_b   1.000
_cell.length_c   1.000
_cell.angle_alpha   90.00
_cell.angle_beta   90.00
_cell.angle_gamma   90.00
#
_symmetry.space_group_name_H-M   'P 1'
#
loop_
_entity.id
_entity.type
_entity.pdbx_description
1 polymer ?
#
loop_
_entity_poly.entity_id
_entity_poly.type
_entity_poly.pdbx_seq_one_letter_code
_entity_poly.pdbx_strand_id
1 'polypeptide(L)'
;MKKTTKKHVYIAGGLLLITWLMTGFAVDDEFSGEFRFFVKHRPALQYYFESPLGMEDMPADYPANKTAAYHTYRNFVLDRHWSSDMEWVAVFLVVLTIAWTGFAALAKKIS
;
A
#
# COMPACT_ATOMS: atom_id res chain seq x y z
N MET A 1 31.80 15.08 -2.42
CA MET A 1 30.98 14.25 -1.51
C MET A 1 29.55 14.76 -1.30
N LYS A 2 29.30 16.01 -0.87
CA LYS A 2 27.92 16.47 -0.54
C LYS A 2 26.83 16.29 -1.63
N LYS A 3 27.17 16.34 -2.93
CA LYS A 3 26.18 16.22 -4.03
C LYS A 3 25.67 14.79 -4.22
N THR A 4 26.49 13.77 -3.96
CA THR A 4 26.08 12.36 -4.06
C THR A 4 25.17 11.98 -2.89
N THR A 5 25.50 12.42 -1.67
CA THR A 5 24.66 12.24 -0.47
C THR A 5 23.25 12.79 -0.66
N LYS A 6 23.12 14.01 -1.21
CA LYS A 6 21.80 14.60 -1.50
C LYS A 6 20.96 13.74 -2.46
N LYS A 7 21.57 13.15 -3.49
CA LYS A 7 20.87 12.26 -4.43
C LYS A 7 20.29 11.03 -3.72
N HIS A 8 21.04 10.37 -2.85
CA HIS A 8 20.54 9.20 -2.12
C HIS A 8 19.35 9.54 -1.22
N VAL A 9 19.37 10.71 -0.58
CA VAL A 9 18.25 11.21 0.23
C VAL A 9 17.01 11.48 -0.63
N TYR A 10 17.15 12.09 -1.81
CA TYR A 10 16.01 12.29 -2.71
C TYR A 10 15.42 10.97 -3.23
N ILE A 11 16.27 10.00 -3.58
CA ILE A 11 15.81 8.67 -3.99
C ILE A 11 15.08 7.96 -2.85
N ALA A 12 15.60 8.07 -1.61
CA ALA A 12 14.93 7.53 -0.43
C ALA A 12 13.55 8.16 -0.20
N GLY A 13 13.43 9.48 -0.33
CA GLY A 13 12.15 10.17 -0.25
C GLY A 13 11.16 9.75 -1.34
N GLY A 14 11.63 9.58 -2.58
CA GLY A 14 10.82 9.07 -3.68
C GLY A 14 10.33 7.64 -3.46
N LEU A 15 11.22 6.74 -2.98
CA LEU A 15 10.86 5.36 -2.65
C LEU A 15 9.83 5.30 -1.51
N LEU A 16 10.02 6.09 -0.45
CA LEU A 16 9.04 6.18 0.64
C LEU A 16 7.66 6.62 0.14
N LEU A 17 7.62 7.64 -0.73
CA LEU A 17 6.38 8.13 -1.31
C LEU A 17 5.72 7.08 -2.20
N ILE A 18 6.48 6.42 -3.08
CA ILE A 18 5.96 5.36 -3.97
C ILE A 18 5.42 4.21 -3.14
N THR A 19 6.17 3.74 -2.14
CA THR A 19 5.75 2.65 -1.26
C THR A 19 4.46 3.02 -0.54
N TRP A 20 4.37 4.19 0.08
CA TRP A 20 3.14 4.62 0.73
C TRP A 20 1.94 4.71 -0.22
N LEU A 21 2.14 5.28 -1.41
CA LEU A 21 1.08 5.47 -2.39
C LEU A 21 0.61 4.16 -3.03
N MET A 22 1.51 3.18 -3.18
CA MET A 22 1.25 1.96 -3.94
C MET A 22 1.05 0.72 -3.09
N THR A 23 1.38 0.71 -1.80
CA THR A 23 1.08 -0.42 -0.90
C THR A 23 -0.07 -0.10 0.04
N GLY A 24 -0.73 -1.13 0.54
CA GLY A 24 -1.79 -1.01 1.52
C GLY A 24 -2.06 -2.31 2.26
N PHE A 25 -2.85 -2.20 3.32
CA PHE A 25 -3.37 -3.33 4.07
C PHE A 25 -4.86 -3.50 3.80
N ALA A 26 -5.25 -4.73 3.48
CA ALA A 26 -6.61 -5.19 3.43
C ALA A 26 -6.92 -5.93 4.74
N VAL A 27 -8.04 -5.61 5.38
CA VAL A 27 -8.51 -6.31 6.59
C VAL A 27 -9.80 -7.03 6.24
N ASP A 28 -9.85 -8.33 6.47
CA ASP A 28 -11.08 -9.12 6.33
C ASP A 28 -11.90 -9.12 7.63
N ASP A 29 -13.19 -8.82 7.51
CA ASP A 29 -14.16 -8.77 8.62
C ASP A 29 -14.73 -10.16 8.94
N GLU A 30 -14.64 -11.14 8.02
CA GLU A 30 -15.33 -12.44 8.16
C GLU A 30 -14.50 -13.53 8.83
N PHE A 31 -13.16 -13.47 8.70
CA PHE A 31 -12.23 -14.42 9.33
C PHE A 31 -11.28 -13.69 10.27
N SER A 32 -11.81 -13.14 11.37
CA SER A 32 -11.02 -12.79 12.56
C SER A 32 -9.65 -12.15 12.29
N GLY A 33 -9.60 -11.01 11.61
CA GLY A 33 -8.40 -10.16 11.55
C GLY A 33 -7.27 -10.67 10.65
N GLU A 34 -7.58 -11.37 9.55
CA GLU A 34 -6.58 -11.65 8.52
C GLU A 34 -6.17 -10.36 7.80
N PHE A 35 -4.93 -9.93 8.05
CA PHE A 35 -4.31 -8.80 7.37
C PHE A 35 -3.64 -9.28 6.10
N ARG A 36 -4.14 -8.84 4.95
CA ARG A 36 -3.47 -9.05 3.66
C ARG A 36 -2.71 -7.79 3.27
N PHE A 37 -1.43 -7.95 2.93
CA PHE A 37 -0.61 -6.87 2.40
C PHE A 37 -0.58 -6.92 0.88
N PHE A 38 -0.86 -5.80 0.21
CA PHE A 38 -1.05 -5.80 -1.24
C PHE A 38 -0.49 -4.55 -1.92
N VAL A 39 -0.34 -4.64 -3.25
CA VAL A 39 -0.05 -3.50 -4.12
C VAL A 39 -1.34 -2.95 -4.69
N LYS A 40 -1.64 -1.69 -4.38
CA LYS A 40 -2.76 -0.92 -4.91
C LYS A 40 -2.66 -0.83 -6.43
N HIS A 41 -3.81 -0.90 -7.08
CA HIS A 41 -3.87 -0.73 -8.54
C HIS A 41 -3.39 0.66 -9.01
N ARG A 42 -3.69 1.71 -8.24
CA ARG A 42 -3.33 3.10 -8.55
C ARG A 42 -2.90 3.82 -7.27
N PRO A 43 -2.08 4.88 -7.36
CA PRO A 43 -1.61 5.59 -6.18
C PRO A 43 -2.77 6.15 -5.37
N ALA A 44 -2.75 5.91 -4.06
CA ALA A 44 -3.75 6.40 -3.12
C ALA A 44 -3.12 6.78 -1.79
N LEU A 45 -3.61 7.87 -1.18
CA LEU A 45 -3.20 8.28 0.17
C LEU A 45 -3.80 7.37 1.25
N GLN A 46 -4.92 6.71 0.94
CA GLN A 46 -5.54 5.72 1.82
C GLN A 46 -4.65 4.49 1.93
N TYR A 47 -4.36 4.03 3.15
CA TYR A 47 -3.47 2.91 3.41
C TYR A 47 -4.20 1.65 3.88
N TYR A 48 -5.34 1.81 4.54
CA TYR A 48 -6.18 0.73 5.05
C TYR A 48 -7.43 0.59 4.20
N PHE A 49 -7.75 -0.64 3.82
CA PHE A 49 -8.88 -1.00 3.00
C PHE A 49 -9.65 -2.12 3.72
N GLU A 50 -10.93 -1.91 3.99
CA GLU A 50 -11.78 -2.94 4.59
C GLU A 50 -12.30 -3.84 3.47
N SER A 51 -12.00 -5.14 3.57
CA SER A 51 -12.49 -6.17 2.65
C SER A 51 -13.96 -6.41 2.90
N PRO A 52 -14.80 -6.32 1.86
CA PRO A 52 -16.22 -6.40 2.06
C PRO A 52 -16.73 -7.81 1.75
N LEU A 53 -16.68 -8.71 2.73
CA LEU A 53 -17.53 -9.91 2.72
C LEU A 53 -18.94 -9.52 3.19
N GLY A 54 -19.96 -9.91 2.42
CA GLY A 54 -21.37 -9.56 2.66
C GLY A 54 -21.83 -8.19 2.14
N MET A 55 -20.96 -7.38 1.51
CA MET A 55 -21.39 -6.12 0.87
C MET A 55 -21.75 -6.26 -0.62
N GLU A 56 -21.45 -7.42 -1.22
CA GLU A 56 -21.79 -7.70 -2.63
C GLU A 56 -23.32 -7.85 -2.81
N ASP A 57 -24.01 -8.30 -1.75
CA ASP A 57 -25.47 -8.44 -1.65
C ASP A 57 -26.12 -7.29 -0.85
N MET A 58 -25.57 -6.08 -0.89
CA MET A 58 -26.15 -4.93 -0.17
C MET A 58 -27.55 -4.58 -0.70
N PRO A 59 -28.60 -4.57 0.14
CA PRO A 59 -29.88 -3.99 -0.23
C PRO A 59 -29.77 -2.46 -0.45
N ALA A 60 -30.70 -1.88 -1.20
CA ALA A 60 -30.64 -0.47 -1.62
C ALA A 60 -30.67 0.55 -0.47
N ASP A 61 -31.03 0.12 0.74
CA ASP A 61 -31.11 0.90 1.98
C ASP A 61 -29.86 0.79 2.86
N TYR A 62 -28.81 0.12 2.40
CA TYR A 62 -27.59 -0.07 3.18
C TYR A 62 -26.85 1.27 3.44
N PRO A 63 -26.17 1.43 4.58
CA PRO A 63 -25.47 2.67 4.92
C PRO A 63 -24.46 3.12 3.86
N ALA A 64 -24.62 4.36 3.38
CA ALA A 64 -23.83 4.93 2.29
C ALA A 64 -22.30 4.90 2.51
N ASN A 65 -21.86 4.92 3.77
CA ASN A 65 -20.45 4.83 4.14
C ASN A 65 -19.84 3.45 3.79
N LYS A 66 -20.59 2.36 3.99
CA LYS A 66 -20.14 1.01 3.69
C LYS A 66 -20.15 0.73 2.18
N THR A 67 -21.14 1.26 1.46
CA THR A 67 -21.17 1.22 -0.01
C THR A 67 -19.94 1.93 -0.61
N ALA A 68 -19.55 3.08 -0.06
CA ALA A 68 -18.34 3.79 -0.49
C ALA A 68 -17.04 2.99 -0.21
N ALA A 69 -16.97 2.29 0.93
CA ALA A 69 -15.86 1.40 1.27
C ALA A 69 -15.75 0.22 0.30
N TYR A 70 -16.88 -0.44 -0.03
CA TYR A 70 -16.93 -1.51 -1.03
C TYR A 70 -16.39 -1.06 -2.39
N HIS A 71 -16.88 0.06 -2.91
CA HIS A 71 -16.40 0.59 -4.19
C HIS A 71 -14.92 0.96 -4.14
N THR A 72 -14.43 1.43 -3.00
CA THR A 72 -13.00 1.74 -2.81
C THR A 72 -12.17 0.45 -2.80
N TYR A 73 -12.54 -0.55 -2.00
CA TYR A 73 -11.87 -1.84 -1.98
C TYR A 73 -11.84 -2.47 -3.36
N ARG A 74 -12.98 -2.48 -4.07
CA ARG A 74 -13.06 -3.03 -5.42
C ARG A 74 -12.13 -2.31 -6.40
N ASN A 75 -12.14 -0.99 -6.40
CA ASN A 75 -11.32 -0.19 -7.32
C ASN A 75 -9.80 -0.31 -7.08
N PHE A 76 -9.37 -0.54 -5.84
CA PHE A 76 -7.95 -0.55 -5.48
C PHE A 76 -7.37 -1.95 -5.26
N VAL A 77 -8.22 -2.94 -4.96
CA VAL A 77 -7.84 -4.31 -4.57
C VAL A 77 -8.33 -5.37 -5.56
N LEU A 78 -9.62 -5.35 -5.97
CA LEU A 78 -10.24 -6.46 -6.73
C LEU A 78 -10.24 -6.29 -8.25
N ASP A 79 -10.54 -5.10 -8.79
CA ASP A 79 -10.93 -4.94 -10.20
C ASP A 79 -9.79 -5.12 -11.23
N ARG A 80 -8.55 -5.42 -10.82
CA ARG A 80 -7.48 -5.84 -11.73
C ARG A 80 -6.53 -6.86 -11.08
N HIS A 81 -6.88 -8.12 -11.29
CA HIS A 81 -6.29 -9.41 -10.90
C HIS A 81 -4.74 -9.60 -10.95
N TRP A 82 -3.94 -8.65 -11.43
CA TRP A 82 -2.50 -8.87 -11.60
C TRP A 82 -1.70 -8.76 -10.29
N SER A 83 -2.17 -8.00 -9.30
CA SER A 83 -1.46 -7.81 -8.02
C SER A 83 -2.00 -8.63 -6.85
N SER A 84 -3.18 -9.23 -6.99
CA SER A 84 -3.86 -9.99 -5.94
C SER A 84 -3.10 -11.23 -5.47
N ASP A 85 -2.31 -11.86 -6.36
CA ASP A 85 -1.42 -12.99 -6.03
C ASP A 85 0.05 -12.56 -5.82
N MET A 86 0.32 -11.26 -5.86
CA MET A 86 1.67 -10.69 -5.80
C MET A 86 1.93 -9.96 -4.48
N GLU A 87 1.47 -10.51 -3.36
CA GLU A 87 1.79 -10.00 -2.02
C GLU A 87 3.30 -9.79 -1.84
N TRP A 88 4.11 -10.69 -2.42
CA TRP A 88 5.56 -10.60 -2.43
C TRP A 88 6.11 -9.32 -3.07
N VAL A 89 5.40 -8.71 -4.03
CA VAL A 89 5.82 -7.43 -4.65
C VAL A 89 5.66 -6.29 -3.66
N ALA A 90 4.55 -6.29 -2.90
CA ALA A 90 4.35 -5.31 -1.84
C ALA A 90 5.46 -5.43 -0.78
N VAL A 91 5.74 -6.66 -0.34
CA VAL A 91 6.83 -6.95 0.61
C VAL A 91 8.18 -6.52 0.05
N PHE A 92 8.50 -6.87 -1.20
CA PHE A 92 9.74 -6.49 -1.86
C PHE A 92 9.93 -4.98 -1.91
N LEU A 93 8.88 -4.24 -2.28
CA LEU A 93 8.91 -2.78 -2.36
C LEU A 93 9.18 -2.14 -0.98
N VAL A 94 8.54 -2.67 0.08
CA VAL A 94 8.79 -2.22 1.46
C VAL A 94 10.22 -2.52 1.89
N VAL A 95 10.72 -3.74 1.68
CA VAL A 95 12.09 -4.14 2.03
C VAL A 95 13.12 -3.29 1.30
N LEU A 96 12.92 -3.07 -0.01
CA LEU A 96 13.77 -2.19 -0.83
C LEU A 96 13.79 -0.77 -0.27
N THR A 97 12.64 -0.25 0.15
CA THR A 97 12.51 1.09 0.72
C THR A 97 13.25 1.20 2.05
N ILE A 98 13.12 0.20 2.93
CA ILE A 98 13.84 0.16 4.21
C ILE A 98 15.35 0.07 3.97
N ALA A 99 15.79 -0.83 3.09
CA ALA A 99 17.21 -1.00 2.78
C ALA A 99 17.82 0.29 2.22
N TRP A 100 17.13 0.94 1.28
CA TRP A 100 17.64 2.16 0.66
C TRP A 100 17.61 3.37 1.60
N THR A 101 16.58 3.50 2.44
CA THR A 101 16.53 4.57 3.45
C THR A 101 17.63 4.40 4.51
N GLY A 102 17.88 3.17 4.96
CA GLY A 102 19.01 2.83 5.83
C GLY A 102 20.37 3.17 5.19
N PHE A 103 20.57 2.79 3.93
CA PHE A 103 21.77 3.14 3.17
C PHE A 103 21.94 4.66 3.04
N ALA A 104 20.89 5.39 2.69
CA ALA A 104 20.93 6.84 2.54
C ALA A 104 21.26 7.56 3.87
N ALA A 105 20.74 7.04 4.99
CA ALA A 105 21.05 7.54 6.33
C ALA A 105 22.53 7.31 6.69
N LEU A 106 23.05 6.12 6.40
CA LEU A 106 24.46 5.78 6.63
C LEU A 106 25.39 6.66 5.78
N ALA A 107 25.09 6.81 4.49
CA ALA A 107 25.85 7.66 3.58
C ALA A 107 25.85 9.13 4.01
N LYS A 108 24.77 9.60 4.65
CA LYS A 108 24.71 10.94 5.24
C LYS A 108 25.55 11.08 6.51
N LYS A 109 25.63 10.03 7.33
CA LYS A 109 26.44 10.03 8.57
C LYS A 109 27.95 10.04 8.29
N ILE A 110 28.38 9.40 7.20
CA ILE A 110 29.80 9.25 6.83
C ILE A 110 30.32 10.46 6.00
N SER A 111 29.43 11.27 5.43
CA SER A 111 29.76 12.41 4.54
C SER A 111 29.87 13.75 5.27
#